data_AF-A0A3N5FMJ4-F1
#
_entry.id   AF-A0A3N5FMJ4-F1
#
_cell.length_a   1.000
_cell.length_b   1.000
_cell.length_c   1.000
_cell.angle_alpha   90.00
_cell.angle_beta   90.00
_cell.angle_gamma   90.00
#
_symmetry.space_group_name_H-M   'P 1'
#
loop_
_entity.id
_entity.type
_entity.pdbx_description
1 polymer ?
#
loop_
_entity_poly.entity_id
_entity_poly.type
_entity_poly.pdbx_seq_one_letter_code
_entity_poly.pdbx_strand_id
1 'polypeptide(L)'
;MKKVLLVLGVLLICVSMAYAGSDVKGAIINKSEVKNAANVAMGQGATANMGSVGIKDSTVKGAVINKSNVQNAANVAMGQGATAQMGSVDLKGSNVKGAVINQSDVKNAANVAMGKGATAQMGTVAMKDSTVKGAVINKSNVQNAANVAMGQGATANMGTVDLKNSNVKGAVINQSDVKNAANVAMGKGATAQMGTVAMKDSSVKGAVINKSNVKNAANVAMGQGATANMGTVDIKGSKIKGAVINQSNVQNAANVAMGKGAEANVGSVKIQ
;
A
#
# COMPACT_ATOMS: atom_id res chain seq x y z
N MET A 1 -19.34 16.54 -36.85
CA MET A 1 -19.43 15.25 -36.13
C MET A 1 -18.02 14.84 -35.69
N LYS A 2 -17.69 15.02 -34.40
CA LYS A 2 -16.37 14.63 -33.87
C LYS A 2 -16.36 13.12 -33.62
N LYS A 3 -15.52 12.40 -34.36
CA LYS A 3 -15.35 10.95 -34.23
C LYS A 3 -14.78 10.65 -32.85
N VAL A 4 -15.58 10.01 -31.99
CA VAL A 4 -15.14 9.44 -30.72
C VAL A 4 -14.35 8.18 -31.05
N LEU A 5 -13.04 8.19 -30.78
CA LEU A 5 -12.22 6.99 -30.88
C LEU A 5 -12.63 6.04 -29.75
N LEU A 6 -13.42 5.02 -30.10
CA LEU A 6 -13.76 3.92 -29.20
C LEU A 6 -12.55 2.99 -29.12
N VAL A 7 -11.62 3.27 -28.21
CA VAL A 7 -10.55 2.32 -27.89
C VAL A 7 -11.12 1.27 -26.96
N LEU A 8 -11.72 0.22 -27.53
CA LEU A 8 -11.95 -1.05 -26.85
C LEU A 8 -10.65 -1.88 -26.93
N GLY A 9 -9.55 -1.31 -26.45
CA GLY A 9 -8.25 -1.96 -26.43
C GLY A 9 -8.07 -2.68 -25.11
N VAL A 10 -8.10 -4.02 -25.12
CA VAL A 10 -7.40 -4.79 -24.08
C VAL A 10 -5.92 -4.58 -24.32
N LEU A 11 -5.39 -3.51 -23.74
CA LEU A 11 -3.99 -3.15 -23.82
C LEU A 11 -3.23 -3.99 -22.79
N LEU A 12 -2.78 -5.16 -23.22
CA LEU A 12 -1.99 -6.10 -22.43
C LEU A 12 -0.51 -5.70 -22.54
N ILE A 13 -0.09 -4.71 -21.75
CA ILE A 13 1.31 -4.28 -21.67
C ILE A 13 1.90 -4.73 -20.34
N CYS A 14 3.02 -5.44 -20.40
CA CYS A 14 3.75 -6.00 -19.25
C CYS A 14 4.60 -4.96 -18.47
N VAL A 15 4.09 -3.75 -18.21
CA VAL A 15 4.80 -2.72 -17.43
C VAL A 15 3.87 -2.00 -16.44
N SER A 16 4.46 -1.42 -15.39
CA SER A 16 3.75 -0.63 -14.36
C SER A 16 2.78 0.39 -14.96
N MET A 17 1.52 0.42 -14.50
CA MET A 17 0.50 1.32 -15.04
C MET A 17 0.29 2.54 -14.14
N ALA A 18 0.33 3.73 -14.72
CA ALA A 18 -0.01 4.99 -14.06
C ALA A 18 -1.05 5.75 -14.88
N TYR A 19 -2.19 6.11 -14.27
CA TYR A 19 -3.24 6.92 -14.88
C TYR A 19 -3.33 8.26 -14.17
N ALA A 20 -3.33 9.36 -14.92
CA ALA A 20 -3.55 10.70 -14.40
C ALA A 20 -4.66 11.39 -15.21
N GLY A 21 -5.61 12.04 -14.53
CA GLY A 21 -6.66 12.83 -15.20
C GLY A 21 -7.57 12.06 -16.17
N SER A 22 -7.73 10.75 -15.98
CA SER A 22 -8.40 9.86 -16.94
C SER A 22 -9.85 9.51 -16.53
N ASP A 23 -10.75 9.32 -17.52
CA ASP A 23 -12.06 8.66 -17.31
C ASP A 23 -12.07 7.28 -17.99
N VAL A 24 -11.82 6.24 -17.20
CA VAL A 24 -11.80 4.85 -17.68
C VAL A 24 -13.20 4.27 -17.57
N LYS A 25 -13.86 4.07 -18.72
CA LYS A 25 -15.22 3.48 -18.80
C LYS A 25 -15.28 2.01 -18.39
N GLY A 26 -14.16 1.30 -18.44
CA GLY A 26 -14.03 -0.11 -18.09
C GLY A 26 -13.31 -0.36 -16.77
N ALA A 27 -12.72 -1.56 -16.66
CA ALA A 27 -11.83 -1.92 -15.56
C ALA A 27 -10.36 -1.64 -15.92
N ILE A 28 -9.54 -1.41 -14.90
CA ILE A 28 -8.08 -1.42 -15.01
C ILE A 28 -7.60 -2.77 -14.48
N ILE A 29 -6.85 -3.52 -15.28
CA ILE A 29 -6.34 -4.84 -14.92
C ILE A 29 -4.85 -4.89 -15.20
N ASN A 30 -4.03 -4.98 -14.15
CA ASN A 30 -2.62 -5.31 -14.25
C ASN A 30 -2.42 -6.80 -13.99
N LYS A 31 -1.72 -7.48 -14.89
CA LYS A 31 -1.21 -8.84 -14.68
C LYS A 31 0.29 -8.85 -15.00
N SER A 32 1.11 -8.75 -13.97
CA SER A 32 2.56 -8.54 -14.12
C SER A 32 3.38 -9.68 -13.54
N GLU A 33 4.45 -10.02 -14.24
CA GLU A 33 5.52 -10.91 -13.76
C GLU A 33 6.84 -10.18 -13.90
N VAL A 34 7.54 -9.96 -12.79
CA VAL A 34 8.82 -9.26 -12.74
C VAL A 34 9.85 -10.17 -12.07
N LYS A 35 10.96 -10.44 -12.75
CA LYS A 35 12.03 -11.33 -12.30
C LYS A 35 13.39 -10.70 -12.53
N ASN A 36 14.29 -10.80 -11.56
CA ASN A 36 15.69 -10.40 -11.70
C ASN A 36 15.86 -8.95 -12.20
N ALA A 37 15.12 -8.01 -11.59
CA ALA A 37 14.99 -6.64 -12.10
C ALA A 37 15.30 -5.57 -11.05
N ALA A 38 15.79 -4.42 -11.51
CA ALA A 38 15.97 -3.23 -10.68
C ALA A 38 15.22 -2.04 -11.28
N ASN A 39 14.63 -1.21 -10.42
CA ASN A 39 13.96 0.04 -10.81
C ASN A 39 14.27 1.13 -9.77
N VAL A 40 14.67 2.33 -10.21
CA VAL A 40 15.24 3.36 -9.32
C VAL A 40 14.68 4.75 -9.65
N ALA A 41 14.21 5.52 -8.64
CA ALA A 41 13.69 6.89 -8.84
C ALA A 41 14.26 7.93 -7.85
N MET A 42 15.11 8.83 -8.33
CA MET A 42 15.98 9.65 -7.47
C MET A 42 15.86 11.19 -7.68
N GLY A 43 14.66 11.79 -7.67
CA GLY A 43 14.49 13.14 -7.08
C GLY A 43 13.69 14.26 -7.80
N GLN A 44 13.13 15.17 -6.97
CA GLN A 44 11.98 16.10 -7.18
C GLN A 44 10.77 15.51 -7.93
N GLY A 45 9.90 14.79 -7.20
CA GLY A 45 8.68 14.14 -7.67
C GLY A 45 8.74 12.60 -7.63
N ALA A 46 9.76 12.01 -7.01
CA ALA A 46 10.14 10.64 -7.31
C ALA A 46 9.10 9.57 -6.94
N THR A 47 8.92 8.57 -7.82
CA THR A 47 8.04 7.40 -7.64
C THR A 47 8.68 6.21 -8.38
N ALA A 48 8.85 5.04 -7.77
CA ALA A 48 9.30 3.83 -8.49
C ALA A 48 8.26 2.72 -8.32
N ASN A 49 7.63 2.25 -9.39
CA ASN A 49 6.53 1.29 -9.34
C ASN A 49 6.91 0.03 -10.13
N MET A 50 6.78 -1.15 -9.51
CA MET A 50 7.09 -2.43 -10.14
C MET A 50 5.94 -3.40 -9.85
N GLY A 51 5.34 -3.96 -10.89
CA GLY A 51 4.12 -4.77 -10.77
C GLY A 51 2.98 -4.08 -10.01
N SER A 52 2.88 -2.76 -10.15
CA SER A 52 1.99 -1.91 -9.36
C SER A 52 1.07 -1.07 -10.25
N VAL A 53 -0.05 -0.63 -9.67
CA VAL A 53 -1.03 0.26 -10.32
C VAL A 53 -1.10 1.58 -9.56
N GLY A 54 -0.79 2.68 -10.23
CA GLY A 54 -0.98 4.04 -9.73
C GLY A 54 -2.14 4.73 -10.45
N ILE A 55 -3.05 5.35 -9.70
CA ILE A 55 -4.15 6.15 -10.27
C ILE A 55 -4.21 7.48 -9.52
N LYS A 56 -4.15 8.56 -10.29
CA LYS A 56 -4.18 9.92 -9.79
C LYS A 56 -5.29 10.71 -10.48
N ASP A 57 -6.08 11.45 -9.72
CA ASP A 57 -7.09 12.40 -10.20
C ASP A 57 -7.98 11.85 -11.32
N SER A 58 -8.39 10.58 -11.21
CA SER A 58 -9.08 9.85 -12.30
C SER A 58 -10.39 9.22 -11.84
N THR A 59 -11.28 8.95 -12.79
CA THR A 59 -12.50 8.15 -12.59
C THR A 59 -12.38 6.80 -13.28
N VAL A 60 -12.73 5.72 -12.59
CA VAL A 60 -12.80 4.36 -13.14
C VAL A 60 -14.21 3.84 -12.91
N LYS A 61 -14.96 3.57 -13.98
CA LYS A 61 -16.33 3.04 -13.89
C LYS A 61 -16.36 1.55 -13.52
N GLY A 62 -15.32 0.80 -13.87
CA GLY A 62 -15.16 -0.60 -13.49
C GLY A 62 -14.33 -0.79 -12.21
N ALA A 63 -13.76 -1.99 -12.09
CA ALA A 63 -12.85 -2.36 -11.01
C ALA A 63 -11.40 -1.98 -11.32
N VAL A 64 -10.56 -1.90 -10.28
CA VAL A 64 -9.10 -1.84 -10.38
C VAL A 64 -8.55 -3.15 -9.83
N ILE A 65 -7.86 -3.92 -10.66
CA ILE A 65 -7.36 -5.26 -10.33
C ILE A 65 -5.85 -5.28 -10.60
N ASN A 66 -5.06 -5.52 -9.55
CA ASN A 66 -3.63 -5.77 -9.67
C ASN A 66 -3.34 -7.24 -9.34
N LYS A 67 -2.76 -7.97 -10.27
CA LYS A 67 -2.24 -9.34 -10.10
C LYS A 67 -0.75 -9.31 -10.40
N SER A 68 0.07 -9.31 -9.37
CA SER A 68 1.51 -9.12 -9.51
C SER A 68 2.30 -10.26 -8.89
N ASN A 69 3.28 -10.76 -9.62
CA ASN A 69 4.32 -11.65 -9.13
C ASN A 69 5.69 -10.97 -9.33
N VAL A 70 6.40 -10.69 -8.25
CA VAL A 70 7.71 -10.03 -8.28
C VAL A 70 8.74 -10.87 -7.54
N GLN A 71 9.84 -11.21 -8.20
CA GLN A 71 10.87 -12.11 -7.67
C GLN A 71 12.27 -11.57 -7.95
N ASN A 72 13.16 -11.67 -6.96
CA ASN A 72 14.57 -11.28 -7.10
C ASN A 72 14.72 -9.84 -7.63
N ALA A 73 14.11 -8.87 -6.95
CA ALA A 73 13.99 -7.53 -7.49
C ALA A 73 14.33 -6.41 -6.49
N ALA A 74 14.76 -5.26 -7.00
CA ALA A 74 15.05 -4.06 -6.22
C ALA A 74 14.20 -2.87 -6.71
N ASN A 75 13.57 -2.09 -5.80
CA ASN A 75 12.81 -0.90 -6.18
C ASN A 75 12.98 0.26 -5.20
N VAL A 76 13.82 1.22 -5.57
CA VAL A 76 14.36 2.25 -4.67
C VAL A 76 13.91 3.64 -5.13
N ALA A 77 13.47 4.56 -4.25
CA ALA A 77 13.21 5.94 -4.65
C ALA A 77 13.75 7.02 -3.69
N MET A 78 14.71 7.86 -4.09
CA MET A 78 15.32 8.90 -3.23
C MET A 78 15.24 10.34 -3.79
N GLY A 79 14.23 11.20 -3.56
CA GLY A 79 14.40 12.35 -2.66
C GLY A 79 13.83 13.69 -3.19
N GLN A 80 13.02 14.38 -2.38
CA GLN A 80 11.93 15.31 -2.75
C GLN A 80 10.83 14.62 -3.59
N GLY A 81 9.67 14.30 -3.02
CA GLY A 81 8.52 13.59 -3.65
C GLY A 81 8.54 12.05 -3.62
N ALA A 82 9.61 11.42 -3.12
CA ALA A 82 9.88 9.98 -3.27
C ALA A 82 8.75 9.00 -2.86
N THR A 83 8.56 7.92 -3.61
CA THR A 83 7.65 6.80 -3.33
C THR A 83 8.23 5.56 -4.03
N ALA A 84 8.26 4.37 -3.47
CA ALA A 84 8.65 3.16 -4.20
C ALA A 84 7.67 2.03 -3.87
N GLN A 85 7.00 1.42 -4.85
CA GLN A 85 5.95 0.42 -4.65
C GLN A 85 6.26 -0.86 -5.42
N MET A 86 6.16 -2.03 -4.77
CA MET A 86 6.32 -3.32 -5.44
C MET A 86 5.11 -4.22 -5.17
N GLY A 87 4.36 -4.59 -6.22
CA GLY A 87 3.12 -5.36 -6.11
C GLY A 87 1.94 -4.62 -5.48
N SER A 88 1.83 -3.30 -5.63
CA SER A 88 0.89 -2.46 -4.86
C SER A 88 -0.13 -1.72 -5.73
N VAL A 89 -1.16 -1.16 -5.10
CA VAL A 89 -2.12 -0.23 -5.71
C VAL A 89 -2.11 1.09 -4.94
N ASP A 90 -1.94 2.21 -5.63
CA ASP A 90 -1.96 3.56 -5.05
C ASP A 90 -3.00 4.44 -5.75
N LEU A 91 -3.98 4.92 -4.98
CA LEU A 91 -5.04 5.81 -5.45
C LEU A 91 -4.90 7.18 -4.79
N LYS A 92 -4.79 8.24 -5.61
CA LYS A 92 -4.71 9.63 -5.16
C LYS A 92 -5.80 10.44 -5.84
N GLY A 93 -6.67 11.13 -5.09
CA GLY A 93 -7.71 12.00 -5.68
C GLY A 93 -8.68 11.29 -6.62
N SER A 94 -8.87 9.97 -6.50
CA SER A 94 -9.49 9.14 -7.55
C SER A 94 -10.82 8.52 -7.13
N ASN A 95 -11.66 8.19 -8.12
CA ASN A 95 -13.02 7.68 -7.93
C ASN A 95 -13.24 6.37 -8.68
N VAL A 96 -13.26 5.26 -7.94
CA VAL A 96 -13.51 3.91 -8.49
C VAL A 96 -14.94 3.49 -8.17
N LYS A 97 -15.73 3.19 -9.21
CA LYS A 97 -17.12 2.73 -9.05
C LYS A 97 -17.22 1.23 -8.76
N GLY A 98 -16.22 0.45 -9.15
CA GLY A 98 -16.10 -0.96 -8.79
C GLY A 98 -15.30 -1.18 -7.50
N ALA A 99 -14.76 -2.39 -7.38
CA ALA A 99 -13.84 -2.79 -6.31
C ALA A 99 -12.38 -2.45 -6.66
N VAL A 100 -11.53 -2.37 -5.63
CA VAL A 100 -10.08 -2.32 -5.75
C VAL A 100 -9.53 -3.63 -5.19
N ILE A 101 -8.82 -4.40 -6.01
CA ILE A 101 -8.33 -5.72 -5.68
C ILE A 101 -6.83 -5.76 -5.97
N ASN A 102 -6.03 -5.96 -4.93
CA ASN A 102 -4.60 -6.24 -5.05
C ASN A 102 -4.33 -7.71 -4.71
N GLN A 103 -3.68 -8.43 -5.61
CA GLN A 103 -3.19 -9.79 -5.44
C GLN A 103 -1.70 -9.77 -5.75
N SER A 104 -0.87 -9.75 -4.72
CA SER A 104 0.59 -9.60 -4.87
C SER A 104 1.33 -10.78 -4.27
N ASP A 105 2.27 -11.35 -5.03
CA ASP A 105 3.31 -12.24 -4.54
C ASP A 105 4.67 -11.54 -4.73
N VAL A 106 5.37 -11.23 -3.65
CA VAL A 106 6.68 -10.56 -3.67
C VAL A 106 7.68 -11.42 -2.92
N LYS A 107 8.74 -11.87 -3.61
CA LYS A 107 9.76 -12.78 -3.06
C LYS A 107 11.17 -12.28 -3.33
N ASN A 108 12.07 -12.45 -2.36
CA ASN A 108 13.49 -12.13 -2.50
C ASN A 108 13.69 -10.70 -3.03
N ALA A 109 13.08 -9.71 -2.38
CA ALA A 109 12.98 -8.36 -2.93
C ALA A 109 13.41 -7.27 -1.94
N ALA A 110 13.96 -6.18 -2.46
CA ALA A 110 14.29 -4.99 -1.70
C ALA A 110 13.50 -3.78 -2.24
N ASN A 111 12.87 -2.97 -1.40
CA ASN A 111 12.12 -1.78 -1.80
C ASN A 111 12.44 -0.62 -0.86
N VAL A 112 13.12 0.44 -1.31
CA VAL A 112 13.70 1.45 -0.40
C VAL A 112 13.41 2.88 -0.84
N ALA A 113 12.70 3.73 -0.09
CA ALA A 113 12.53 5.14 -0.46
C ALA A 113 13.19 6.12 0.54
N MET A 114 13.99 7.10 0.09
CA MET A 114 14.82 7.97 0.96
C MET A 114 14.56 9.49 0.68
N GLY A 115 14.30 10.34 1.69
CA GLY A 115 13.40 11.52 1.62
C GLY A 115 13.88 12.78 0.87
N LYS A 116 13.11 13.87 0.68
CA LYS A 116 11.90 14.47 1.30
C LYS A 116 10.55 14.07 0.64
N GLY A 117 9.76 13.15 1.19
CA GLY A 117 8.46 12.70 0.68
C GLY A 117 8.31 11.18 0.62
N ALA A 118 9.40 10.47 0.92
CA ALA A 118 9.59 9.02 0.78
C ALA A 118 8.42 8.17 1.30
N THR A 119 7.95 7.22 0.51
CA THR A 119 6.98 6.19 0.92
C THR A 119 7.34 4.86 0.25
N ALA A 120 7.79 3.85 0.96
CA ALA A 120 8.09 2.52 0.39
C ALA A 120 6.94 1.54 0.68
N GLN A 121 6.34 0.95 -0.35
CA GLN A 121 5.19 0.06 -0.28
C GLN A 121 5.51 -1.31 -0.90
N MET A 122 5.11 -2.39 -0.25
CA MET A 122 5.24 -3.74 -0.79
C MET A 122 3.94 -4.49 -0.56
N GLY A 123 3.30 -4.95 -1.62
CA GLY A 123 2.02 -5.66 -1.53
C GLY A 123 0.92 -4.88 -0.80
N THR A 124 0.86 -3.57 -1.05
CA THR A 124 0.02 -2.64 -0.28
C THR A 124 -1.10 -2.06 -1.14
N VAL A 125 -2.22 -1.71 -0.51
CA VAL A 125 -3.20 -0.79 -1.11
C VAL A 125 -3.16 0.52 -0.33
N ALA A 126 -2.72 1.59 -0.99
CA ALA A 126 -2.72 2.94 -0.44
C ALA A 126 -3.81 3.78 -1.12
N MET A 127 -4.57 4.53 -0.32
CA MET A 127 -5.58 5.45 -0.82
C MET A 127 -5.46 6.79 -0.10
N LYS A 128 -5.39 7.86 -0.88
CA LYS A 128 -5.41 9.23 -0.40
C LYS A 128 -6.48 10.02 -1.13
N ASP A 129 -7.32 10.74 -0.40
CA ASP A 129 -8.34 11.63 -0.96
C ASP A 129 -9.22 10.94 -2.02
N SER A 130 -9.51 9.64 -1.84
CA SER A 130 -10.10 8.79 -2.89
C SER A 130 -11.41 8.15 -2.44
N THR A 131 -12.26 7.81 -3.40
CA THR A 131 -13.54 7.12 -3.18
C THR A 131 -13.59 5.81 -3.94
N VAL A 132 -13.96 4.73 -3.24
CA VAL A 132 -14.24 3.42 -3.81
C VAL A 132 -15.68 3.03 -3.46
N LYS A 133 -16.52 2.81 -4.46
CA LYS A 133 -17.90 2.36 -4.21
C LYS A 133 -17.99 0.87 -3.87
N GLY A 134 -17.08 0.05 -4.37
CA GLY A 134 -17.00 -1.37 -4.03
C GLY A 134 -16.17 -1.63 -2.77
N ALA A 135 -15.69 -2.87 -2.66
CA ALA A 135 -14.75 -3.28 -1.62
C ALA A 135 -13.31 -2.90 -1.97
N VAL A 136 -12.47 -2.75 -0.95
CA VAL A 136 -11.01 -2.69 -1.06
C VAL A 136 -10.45 -3.99 -0.50
N ILE A 137 -9.78 -4.77 -1.34
CA ILE A 137 -9.28 -6.11 -1.01
C ILE A 137 -7.79 -6.16 -1.30
N ASN A 138 -6.98 -6.38 -0.27
CA ASN A 138 -5.56 -6.64 -0.40
C ASN A 138 -5.28 -8.10 -0.04
N LYS A 139 -4.76 -8.88 -0.98
CA LYS A 139 -4.25 -10.23 -0.80
C LYS A 139 -2.76 -10.21 -1.11
N SER A 140 -1.95 -10.19 -0.07
CA SER A 140 -0.51 -10.01 -0.20
C SER A 140 0.26 -11.15 0.42
N ASN A 141 1.21 -11.70 -0.33
CA ASN A 141 2.24 -12.61 0.15
C ASN A 141 3.60 -11.94 -0.05
N VAL A 142 4.34 -11.71 1.03
CA VAL A 142 5.68 -11.09 1.01
C VAL A 142 6.64 -12.00 1.74
N GLN A 143 7.69 -12.47 1.05
CA GLN A 143 8.66 -13.42 1.60
C GLN A 143 10.10 -13.00 1.30
N ASN A 144 10.99 -13.17 2.29
CA ASN A 144 12.42 -12.88 2.14
C ASN A 144 12.66 -11.48 1.58
N ALA A 145 12.05 -10.46 2.18
CA ALA A 145 12.00 -9.13 1.58
C ALA A 145 12.34 -8.02 2.58
N ALA A 146 12.93 -6.94 2.06
CA ALA A 146 13.22 -5.72 2.82
C ALA A 146 12.46 -4.54 2.23
N ASN A 147 11.69 -3.83 3.05
CA ASN A 147 11.01 -2.58 2.69
C ASN A 147 11.50 -1.47 3.61
N VAL A 148 12.13 -0.43 3.08
CA VAL A 148 12.80 0.60 3.89
C VAL A 148 12.36 1.99 3.45
N ALA A 149 12.02 2.87 4.38
CA ALA A 149 11.79 4.28 4.12
C ALA A 149 12.68 5.12 5.04
N MET A 150 13.39 6.13 4.52
CA MET A 150 14.17 7.03 5.39
C MET A 150 14.00 8.51 5.02
N GLY A 151 14.21 9.44 5.97
CA GLY A 151 14.20 10.88 5.71
C GLY A 151 12.81 11.54 5.68
N GLN A 152 12.71 12.82 5.30
CA GLN A 152 11.55 13.66 5.66
C GLN A 152 10.26 13.33 4.88
N GLY A 153 9.38 12.52 5.46
CA GLY A 153 8.12 11.99 4.88
C GLY A 153 7.98 10.45 4.99
N ALA A 154 9.04 9.76 5.43
CA ALA A 154 9.19 8.30 5.38
C ALA A 154 8.01 7.49 5.92
N THR A 155 7.36 6.71 5.06
CA THR A 155 6.40 5.66 5.45
C THR A 155 6.77 4.35 4.77
N ALA A 156 6.86 3.26 5.52
CA ALA A 156 7.15 1.92 5.02
C ALA A 156 5.92 1.01 5.27
N ASN A 157 5.22 0.62 4.21
CA ASN A 157 4.03 -0.24 4.27
C ASN A 157 4.32 -1.59 3.60
N MET A 158 4.10 -2.69 4.32
CA MET A 158 4.28 -4.04 3.81
C MET A 158 3.01 -4.85 4.08
N GLY A 159 2.39 -5.42 3.05
CA GLY A 159 1.16 -6.19 3.16
C GLY A 159 0.01 -5.41 3.83
N THR A 160 -0.09 -4.11 3.54
CA THR A 160 -0.93 -3.18 4.32
C THR A 160 -2.07 -2.60 3.48
N VAL A 161 -3.17 -2.20 4.12
CA VAL A 161 -4.14 -1.26 3.56
C VAL A 161 -4.03 0.06 4.31
N ASP A 162 -3.71 1.15 3.62
CA ASP A 162 -3.52 2.50 4.20
C ASP A 162 -4.52 3.48 3.57
N LEU A 163 -5.49 3.94 4.36
CA LEU A 163 -6.54 4.87 3.94
C LEU A 163 -6.35 6.22 4.62
N LYS A 164 -6.22 7.28 3.82
CA LYS A 164 -6.11 8.66 4.29
C LYS A 164 -7.17 9.51 3.59
N ASN A 165 -8.01 10.22 4.34
CA ASN A 165 -9.07 11.07 3.80
C ASN A 165 -9.94 10.36 2.74
N SER A 166 -10.20 9.06 2.91
CA SER A 166 -10.76 8.23 1.86
C SER A 166 -12.09 7.60 2.27
N ASN A 167 -12.93 7.34 1.27
CA ASN A 167 -14.28 6.81 1.46
C ASN A 167 -14.45 5.47 0.74
N VAL A 168 -14.74 4.41 1.49
CA VAL A 168 -15.05 3.08 0.94
C VAL A 168 -16.49 2.73 1.26
N LYS A 169 -17.33 2.50 0.25
CA LYS A 169 -18.73 2.12 0.48
C LYS A 169 -18.92 0.61 0.72
N GLY A 170 -17.96 -0.21 0.32
CA GLY A 170 -17.92 -1.64 0.64
C GLY A 170 -17.07 -1.95 1.88
N ALA A 171 -16.64 -3.20 1.99
CA ALA A 171 -15.71 -3.66 3.02
C ALA A 171 -14.26 -3.31 2.69
N VAL A 172 -13.43 -3.20 3.73
CA VAL A 172 -11.97 -3.15 3.64
C VAL A 172 -11.43 -4.48 4.17
N ILE A 173 -10.75 -5.24 3.33
CA ILE A 173 -10.26 -6.58 3.65
C ILE A 173 -8.76 -6.63 3.36
N ASN A 174 -7.95 -6.83 4.40
CA ASN A 174 -6.53 -7.13 4.27
C ASN A 174 -6.28 -8.59 4.62
N GLN A 175 -5.71 -9.35 3.69
CA GLN A 175 -5.24 -10.72 3.86
C GLN A 175 -3.75 -10.72 3.53
N SER A 176 -2.92 -10.65 4.55
CA SER A 176 -1.47 -10.50 4.39
C SER A 176 -0.72 -11.66 5.03
N ASP A 177 0.18 -12.28 4.28
CA ASP A 177 1.18 -13.23 4.77
C ASP A 177 2.57 -12.62 4.57
N VAL A 178 3.26 -12.30 5.66
CA VAL A 178 4.59 -11.68 5.66
C VAL A 178 5.56 -12.59 6.40
N LYS A 179 6.59 -13.08 5.71
CA LYS A 179 7.56 -14.05 6.24
C LYS A 179 9.00 -13.64 5.97
N ASN A 180 9.87 -13.81 6.95
CA ASN A 180 11.31 -13.56 6.81
C ASN A 180 11.59 -12.16 6.22
N ALA A 181 10.95 -11.13 6.77
CA ALA A 181 10.92 -9.81 6.15
C ALA A 181 11.26 -8.68 7.13
N ALA A 182 11.83 -7.60 6.60
CA ALA A 182 12.13 -6.38 7.35
C ALA A 182 11.35 -5.20 6.75
N ASN A 183 10.61 -4.48 7.59
CA ASN A 183 9.92 -3.23 7.24
C ASN A 183 10.44 -2.11 8.14
N VAL A 184 11.12 -1.13 7.59
CA VAL A 184 11.88 -0.15 8.37
C VAL A 184 11.54 1.27 7.92
N ALA A 185 11.17 2.14 8.86
CA ALA A 185 10.98 3.58 8.62
C ALA A 185 11.88 4.39 9.56
N MET A 186 12.67 5.33 9.02
CA MET A 186 13.62 6.13 9.82
C MET A 186 13.56 7.63 9.48
N GLY A 187 13.63 8.52 10.47
CA GLY A 187 13.68 9.98 10.27
C GLY A 187 12.31 10.68 10.29
N LYS A 188 12.23 11.95 9.84
CA LYS A 188 11.10 12.84 10.17
C LYS A 188 9.82 12.53 9.37
N GLY A 189 8.94 11.73 9.97
CA GLY A 189 7.70 11.18 9.39
C GLY A 189 7.53 9.67 9.63
N ALA A 190 8.48 9.01 10.30
CA ALA A 190 8.62 7.56 10.39
C ALA A 190 7.35 6.83 10.84
N THR A 191 6.76 6.10 9.90
CA THR A 191 5.67 5.15 10.15
C THR A 191 6.01 3.83 9.47
N ALA A 192 6.03 2.73 10.22
CA ALA A 192 6.27 1.39 9.70
C ALA A 192 5.03 0.51 9.94
N GLN A 193 4.41 0.03 8.87
CA GLN A 193 3.19 -0.77 8.92
C GLN A 193 3.42 -2.11 8.24
N MET A 194 3.23 -3.20 8.99
CA MET A 194 3.38 -4.56 8.48
C MET A 194 2.10 -5.34 8.73
N GLY A 195 1.48 -5.83 7.66
CA GLY A 195 0.26 -6.64 7.76
C GLY A 195 -0.89 -5.91 8.47
N THR A 196 -1.03 -4.61 8.22
CA THR A 196 -1.87 -3.69 8.99
C THR A 196 -3.01 -3.13 8.13
N VAL A 197 -4.11 -2.76 8.76
CA VAL A 197 -5.08 -1.81 8.18
C VAL A 197 -4.96 -0.51 8.95
N ALA A 198 -4.52 0.56 8.29
CA ALA A 198 -4.50 1.90 8.88
C ALA A 198 -5.50 2.81 8.17
N MET A 199 -6.18 3.60 8.99
CA MET A 199 -7.18 4.54 8.55
C MET A 199 -7.00 5.85 9.28
N LYS A 200 -6.91 6.94 8.52
CA LYS A 200 -6.89 8.29 9.02
C LYS A 200 -7.94 9.12 8.31
N ASP A 201 -8.79 9.81 9.08
CA ASP A 201 -9.80 10.75 8.60
C ASP A 201 -10.67 10.16 7.46
N SER A 202 -10.97 8.87 7.55
CA SER A 202 -11.59 8.08 6.48
C SER A 202 -12.95 7.52 6.91
N SER A 203 -13.76 7.10 5.94
CA SER A 203 -15.03 6.42 6.23
C SER A 203 -15.18 5.10 5.47
N VAL A 204 -15.70 4.09 6.15
CA VAL A 204 -16.01 2.77 5.58
C VAL A 204 -17.44 2.42 5.94
N LYS A 205 -18.27 2.11 4.92
CA LYS A 205 -19.67 1.70 5.14
C LYS A 205 -19.87 0.18 5.28
N GLY A 206 -18.81 -0.61 5.10
CA GLY A 206 -18.79 -2.04 5.37
C GLY A 206 -17.94 -2.41 6.58
N ALA A 207 -17.59 -3.69 6.69
CA ALA A 207 -16.65 -4.18 7.69
C ALA A 207 -15.20 -3.81 7.35
N VAL A 208 -14.37 -3.67 8.38
CA VAL A 208 -12.91 -3.64 8.29
C VAL A 208 -12.38 -4.95 8.84
N ILE A 209 -11.72 -5.73 7.99
CA ILE A 209 -11.24 -7.08 8.31
C ILE A 209 -9.75 -7.14 8.02
N ASN A 210 -8.94 -7.34 9.05
CA ASN A 210 -7.52 -7.62 8.92
C ASN A 210 -7.25 -9.08 9.30
N LYS A 211 -6.80 -9.87 8.33
CA LYS A 211 -6.33 -11.25 8.49
C LYS A 211 -4.84 -11.26 8.16
N SER A 212 -4.02 -11.17 9.19
CA SER A 212 -2.58 -11.00 9.03
C SER A 212 -1.82 -12.15 9.65
N ASN A 213 -0.84 -12.68 8.92
CA ASN A 213 0.11 -13.65 9.43
C ASN A 213 1.51 -13.09 9.22
N VAL A 214 2.19 -12.74 10.30
CA VAL A 214 3.55 -12.18 10.29
C VAL A 214 4.47 -13.14 11.02
N LYS A 215 5.48 -13.68 10.34
CA LYS A 215 6.43 -14.65 10.91
C LYS A 215 7.88 -14.27 10.62
N ASN A 216 8.76 -14.42 11.62
CA ASN A 216 10.21 -14.20 11.45
C ASN A 216 10.50 -12.82 10.85
N ALA A 217 9.87 -11.76 11.37
CA ALA A 217 9.86 -10.46 10.72
C ALA A 217 10.20 -9.32 11.68
N ALA A 218 10.76 -8.24 11.15
CA ALA A 218 11.06 -7.02 11.90
C ALA A 218 10.28 -5.84 11.32
N ASN A 219 9.52 -5.13 12.15
CA ASN A 219 8.87 -3.87 11.81
C ASN A 219 9.44 -2.77 12.71
N VAL A 220 10.12 -1.80 12.15
CA VAL A 220 10.93 -0.84 12.90
C VAL A 220 10.60 0.58 12.46
N ALA A 221 10.19 1.45 13.38
CA ALA A 221 10.05 2.88 13.17
C ALA A 221 10.98 3.65 14.12
N MET A 222 11.84 4.51 13.59
CA MET A 222 12.77 5.32 14.39
C MET A 222 12.71 6.79 14.01
N GLY A 223 12.42 7.66 14.99
CA GLY A 223 12.32 9.11 14.80
C GLY A 223 11.30 9.77 15.73
N GLN A 224 11.15 11.10 15.60
CA GLN A 224 10.13 11.85 16.32
C GLN A 224 8.73 11.45 15.83
N GLY A 225 7.87 11.00 16.75
CA GLY A 225 6.51 10.51 16.43
C GLY A 225 6.50 9.14 15.75
N ALA A 226 7.54 8.32 15.95
CA ALA A 226 7.67 7.00 15.32
C ALA A 226 6.47 6.10 15.65
N THR A 227 5.79 5.59 14.62
CA THR A 227 4.70 4.61 14.80
C THR A 227 5.04 3.30 14.10
N ALA A 228 5.04 2.19 14.84
CA ALA A 228 5.26 0.84 14.32
C ALA A 228 4.02 -0.03 14.56
N ASN A 229 3.27 -0.34 13.50
CA ASN A 229 2.07 -1.18 13.57
C ASN A 229 2.35 -2.52 12.88
N MET A 230 2.20 -3.63 13.62
CA MET A 230 2.38 -4.99 13.09
C MET A 230 1.11 -5.81 13.36
N GLY A 231 0.46 -6.33 12.31
CA GLY A 231 -0.78 -7.11 12.47
C GLY A 231 -1.91 -6.31 13.15
N THR A 232 -1.96 -4.99 12.94
CA THR A 232 -2.84 -4.10 13.70
C THR A 232 -3.94 -3.52 12.81
N VAL A 233 -5.07 -3.15 13.41
CA VAL A 233 -6.05 -2.24 12.82
C VAL A 233 -5.96 -0.90 13.56
N ASP A 234 -5.48 0.15 12.90
CA ASP A 234 -5.30 1.49 13.46
C ASP A 234 -6.28 2.48 12.81
N ILE A 235 -7.25 2.97 13.58
CA ILE A 235 -8.34 3.83 13.12
C ILE A 235 -8.22 5.16 13.85
N LYS A 236 -7.93 6.24 13.12
CA LYS A 236 -7.76 7.60 13.66
C LYS A 236 -8.72 8.56 12.95
N GLY A 237 -9.56 9.27 13.70
CA GLY A 237 -10.50 10.26 13.16
C GLY A 237 -11.48 9.68 12.13
N SER A 238 -11.70 8.36 12.16
CA SER A 238 -12.36 7.63 11.08
C SER A 238 -13.68 6.98 11.52
N LYS A 239 -14.60 6.78 10.59
CA LYS A 239 -15.95 6.25 10.86
C LYS A 239 -16.19 4.93 10.14
N ILE A 240 -16.51 3.88 10.90
CA ILE A 240 -16.88 2.57 10.35
C ILE A 240 -18.35 2.29 10.63
N LYS A 241 -19.13 1.98 9.59
CA LYS A 241 -20.52 1.52 9.72
C LYS A 241 -20.58 0.00 9.49
N GLY A 242 -19.86 -0.74 10.31
CA GLY A 242 -19.71 -2.20 10.22
C GLY A 242 -18.81 -2.73 11.32
N ALA A 243 -18.51 -4.02 11.28
CA ALA A 243 -17.61 -4.65 12.26
C ALA A 243 -16.14 -4.31 11.98
N VAL A 244 -15.34 -4.22 13.05
CA VAL A 244 -13.87 -4.20 12.97
C VAL A 244 -13.35 -5.53 13.50
N ILE A 245 -12.71 -6.31 12.63
CA ILE A 245 -12.22 -7.66 12.93
C ILE A 245 -10.72 -7.68 12.68
N ASN A 246 -9.92 -7.93 13.72
CA ASN A 246 -8.49 -8.17 13.60
C ASN A 246 -8.15 -9.60 14.00
N GLN A 247 -7.90 -10.44 13.01
CA GLN A 247 -7.44 -11.80 13.17
C GLN A 247 -5.96 -11.85 12.75
N SER A 248 -5.09 -11.48 13.68
CA SER A 248 -3.66 -11.37 13.40
C SER A 248 -2.85 -12.40 14.20
N ASN A 249 -1.98 -13.12 13.50
CA ASN A 249 -1.01 -14.05 14.06
C ASN A 249 0.39 -13.49 13.84
N VAL A 250 1.06 -13.13 14.93
CA VAL A 250 2.41 -12.56 14.90
C VAL A 250 3.34 -13.49 15.69
N GLN A 251 4.34 -14.08 15.02
CA GLN A 251 5.22 -15.10 15.60
C GLN A 251 6.68 -14.79 15.28
N ASN A 252 7.58 -14.95 16.26
CA ASN A 252 9.02 -14.73 16.09
C ASN A 252 9.32 -13.37 15.42
N ALA A 253 8.62 -12.32 15.83
CA ALA A 253 8.68 -11.03 15.18
C ALA A 253 8.99 -9.92 16.18
N ALA A 254 9.68 -8.89 15.72
CA ALA A 254 10.02 -7.71 16.49
C ALA A 254 9.28 -6.50 15.94
N ASN A 255 8.52 -5.81 16.78
CA ASN A 255 7.89 -4.53 16.44
C ASN A 255 8.46 -3.44 17.34
N VAL A 256 9.19 -2.50 16.74
CA VAL A 256 10.01 -1.53 17.47
C VAL A 256 9.64 -0.13 17.02
N ALA A 257 9.27 0.72 17.97
CA ALA A 257 9.18 2.16 17.77
C ALA A 257 10.15 2.86 18.72
N MET A 258 10.98 3.76 18.21
CA MET A 258 11.99 4.46 18.99
C MET A 258 12.00 5.96 18.67
N GLY A 259 11.99 6.78 19.72
CA GLY A 259 12.00 8.25 19.64
C GLY A 259 10.92 8.90 20.51
N LYS A 260 10.86 10.23 20.52
CA LYS A 260 9.87 10.98 21.30
C LYS A 260 8.46 10.74 20.74
N GLY A 261 7.53 10.30 21.59
CA GLY A 261 6.16 9.97 21.19
C GLY A 261 6.07 8.69 20.36
N ALA A 262 7.00 7.76 20.56
CA ALA A 262 7.02 6.49 19.87
C ALA A 262 5.83 5.60 20.31
N GLU A 263 5.23 4.92 19.34
CA GLU A 263 4.12 4.01 19.56
C GLU A 263 4.35 2.71 18.78
N ALA A 264 4.27 1.56 19.46
CA ALA A 264 4.42 0.25 18.85
C ALA A 264 3.20 -0.62 19.18
N ASN A 265 2.47 -1.07 18.17
CA ASN A 265 1.27 -1.90 18.31
C ASN A 265 1.45 -3.24 17.60
N VAL A 266 1.11 -4.33 18.28
CA VAL A 266 1.17 -5.69 17.75
C VAL A 266 -0.18 -6.38 17.92
N GLY A 267 -0.76 -6.89 16.83
CA GLY A 267 -1.97 -7.73 16.91
C GLY A 267 -3.23 -7.01 17.42
N SER A 268 -3.24 -5.67 17.46
CA SER A 268 -4.27 -4.90 18.19
C SER A 268 -5.33 -4.26 17.30
N VAL A 269 -6.44 -3.82 17.91
CA VAL A 269 -7.39 -2.87 17.31
C VAL A 269 -7.28 -1.57 18.09
N LYS A 270 -6.98 -0.48 17.41
CA LYS A 270 -6.84 0.86 17.97
C LYS A 270 -7.82 1.79 17.29
N ILE A 271 -8.65 2.47 18.08
CA ILE A 271 -9.65 3.42 17.59
C ILE A 271 -9.49 4.72 18.38
N GLN A 272 -9.29 5.83 17.67
CA GLN A 272 -9.06 7.17 18.20
C GLN A 272 -9.79 8.23 17.38
#